data_AF-A0A0S8JAN6-F1
#
_entry.id   AF-A0A0S8JAN6-F1
#
_cell.length_a   1.000
_cell.length_b   1.000
_cell.length_c   1.000
_cell.angle_alpha   90.00
_cell.angle_beta   90.00
_cell.angle_gamma   90.00
#
_symmetry.space_group_name_H-M   'P 1'
#
loop_
_entity.id
_entity.type
_entity.pdbx_description
1 polymer ?
#
loop_
_entity_poly.entity_id
_entity_poly.type
_entity_poly.pdbx_seq_one_letter_code
_entity_poly.pdbx_strand_id
1 'polypeptide(L)'
;KQEDLLGIGVYGDPGVLDAVIKDPQGIGFNNLNYAFDFDTGLPVTGARVSPLDTNLNGFLEPEEIYDAKEAAVNAVSLGYYPSPPARDLNLVSKGQPVGLVKIFFTWILTEGQQYLSEMGYVALPQGKLDIELSKLEP
;
A
#
# COMPACT_ATOMS: atom_id res chain seq x y z
N LYS A 1 8.70 16.06 18.94
CA LYS A 1 8.36 16.69 17.65
C LYS A 1 9.14 16.01 16.54
N GLN A 2 8.80 16.21 15.26
CA GLN A 2 9.55 15.63 14.13
C GLN A 2 11.06 15.97 14.18
N GLU A 3 11.39 17.10 14.80
CA GLU A 3 12.76 17.57 15.09
C GLU A 3 13.53 16.77 16.16
N ASP A 4 12.89 15.82 16.87
CA ASP A 4 13.57 14.91 17.82
C ASP A 4 14.01 13.58 17.16
N LEU A 5 13.70 13.38 15.88
CA LEU A 5 14.13 12.20 15.14
C LEU A 5 15.61 12.36 14.75
N LEU A 6 16.47 11.50 15.31
CA LEU A 6 17.91 11.44 14.99
C LEU A 6 18.22 10.77 13.64
N GLY A 7 17.17 10.44 12.86
CA GLY A 7 17.30 9.76 11.57
C GLY A 7 17.74 10.68 10.44
N ILE A 8 18.16 10.09 9.33
CA ILE A 8 18.52 10.83 8.12
C ILE A 8 17.22 11.22 7.41
N GLY A 9 17.03 12.52 7.19
CA GLY A 9 15.93 13.02 6.34
C GLY A 9 16.18 12.63 4.89
N VAL A 10 15.27 11.84 4.32
CA VAL A 10 15.34 11.37 2.94
C VAL A 10 14.07 11.76 2.19
N TYR A 11 14.21 12.08 0.91
CA TYR A 11 13.11 12.62 0.12
C TYR A 11 12.34 11.51 -0.60
N GLY A 12 11.10 11.29 -0.17
CA GLY A 12 10.18 10.34 -0.79
C GLY A 12 10.60 8.87 -0.68
N ASP A 13 9.74 8.00 -1.20
CA ASP A 13 9.92 6.54 -1.17
C ASP A 13 11.26 6.06 -1.80
N PRO A 14 11.74 6.61 -2.94
CA PRO A 14 13.04 6.21 -3.48
C PRO A 14 14.20 6.52 -2.53
N GLY A 15 14.16 7.67 -1.85
CA GLY A 15 15.19 8.07 -0.89
C GLY A 15 15.19 7.20 0.36
N VAL A 16 14.00 6.78 0.83
CA VAL A 16 13.87 5.83 1.94
C VAL A 16 14.49 4.48 1.57
N LEU A 17 14.18 3.94 0.39
CA LEU A 17 14.72 2.66 -0.05
C LEU A 17 16.25 2.70 -0.16
N ASP A 18 16.79 3.74 -0.81
CA ASP A 18 18.23 3.91 -0.99
C ASP A 18 18.97 4.03 0.36
N ALA A 19 18.40 4.73 1.33
CA ALA A 19 18.97 4.81 2.67
C ALA A 19 18.95 3.46 3.41
N VAL A 20 17.85 2.69 3.29
CA VAL A 20 17.77 1.32 3.85
C VAL A 20 18.82 0.41 3.21
N ILE A 21 19.01 0.46 1.89
CA ILE A 21 19.99 -0.37 1.18
C ILE A 21 21.43 -0.04 1.61
N LYS A 22 21.71 1.24 1.91
CA LYS A 22 23.06 1.71 2.29
C LYS A 22 23.43 1.44 3.75
N ASP A 23 22.44 1.16 4.60
CA ASP A 23 22.66 0.82 6.01
C ASP A 23 22.34 -0.66 6.24
N PRO A 24 23.33 -1.52 6.53
CA PRO A 24 23.10 -2.94 6.82
C PRO A 24 22.13 -3.23 7.98
N GLN A 25 21.88 -2.25 8.86
CA GLN A 25 20.92 -2.33 9.97
C GLN A 25 19.68 -1.45 9.75
N GLY A 26 19.54 -0.87 8.55
CA GLY A 26 18.44 0.00 8.18
C GLY A 26 17.12 -0.77 8.10
N ILE A 27 16.07 -0.18 8.68
CA ILE A 27 14.69 -0.61 8.49
C ILE A 27 13.82 0.60 8.17
N GLY A 28 12.89 0.44 7.24
CA GLY A 28 12.01 1.50 6.80
C GLY A 28 10.68 0.97 6.30
N PHE A 29 9.72 1.88 6.20
CA PHE A 29 8.43 1.63 5.57
C PHE A 29 8.44 2.27 4.19
N ASN A 30 7.98 1.55 3.19
CA ASN A 30 7.98 2.02 1.81
C ASN A 30 6.69 1.56 1.11
N ASN A 31 6.26 2.30 0.09
CA ASN A 31 5.19 1.84 -0.79
C ASN A 31 5.68 0.62 -1.60
N LEU A 32 4.78 -0.36 -1.78
CA LEU A 32 5.03 -1.60 -2.54
C LEU A 32 5.64 -1.32 -3.93
N ASN A 33 5.24 -0.23 -4.58
CA ASN A 33 5.75 0.10 -5.92
C ASN A 33 7.22 0.51 -5.98
N TYR A 34 7.83 0.87 -4.86
CA TYR A 34 9.26 1.13 -4.80
C TYR A 34 10.01 0.01 -4.09
N ALA A 35 9.37 -0.72 -3.17
CA ALA A 35 9.98 -1.86 -2.49
C ALA A 35 10.25 -3.03 -3.45
N PHE A 36 9.43 -3.18 -4.50
CA PHE A 36 9.53 -4.24 -5.50
C PHE A 36 9.90 -3.67 -6.87
N ASP A 37 10.79 -4.37 -7.57
CA ASP A 37 11.17 -4.11 -8.94
C ASP A 37 9.99 -4.35 -9.89
N PHE A 38 9.79 -3.44 -10.85
CA PHE A 38 8.62 -3.44 -11.72
C PHE A 38 8.61 -4.62 -12.70
N ASP A 39 9.78 -4.98 -13.23
CA ASP A 39 9.89 -6.01 -14.27
C ASP A 39 9.84 -7.42 -13.69
N THR A 40 10.48 -7.62 -12.53
CA THR A 40 10.59 -8.94 -11.90
C THR A 40 9.53 -9.21 -10.84
N GLY A 41 8.94 -8.16 -10.26
CA GLY A 41 8.04 -8.27 -9.10
C GLY A 41 8.74 -8.71 -7.81
N LEU A 42 10.07 -8.81 -7.80
CA LEU A 42 10.86 -9.19 -6.63
C LEU A 42 11.34 -7.94 -5.87
N PRO A 43 11.74 -8.05 -4.59
CA PRO A 43 12.31 -6.94 -3.86
C PRO A 43 13.48 -6.31 -4.63
N VAL A 44 13.54 -4.97 -4.64
CA VAL A 44 14.64 -4.25 -5.30
C VAL A 44 15.99 -4.76 -4.76
N THR A 45 16.95 -4.93 -5.67
CA THR A 45 18.27 -5.47 -5.32
C THR A 45 18.92 -4.69 -4.18
N GLY A 46 19.36 -5.40 -3.14
CA GLY A 46 19.96 -4.81 -1.94
C GLY A 46 18.97 -4.57 -0.80
N ALA A 47 17.66 -4.67 -1.06
CA ALA A 47 16.62 -4.65 -0.04
C ALA A 47 16.03 -6.05 0.19
N ARG A 48 15.38 -6.24 1.33
CA ARG A 48 14.50 -7.38 1.60
C ARG A 48 13.23 -6.88 2.25
N VAL A 49 12.12 -7.51 1.91
CA VAL A 49 10.85 -7.29 2.61
C VAL A 49 10.79 -8.27 3.77
N SER A 50 10.61 -7.75 4.97
CA SER A 50 10.49 -8.58 6.16
C SER A 50 9.11 -9.26 6.18
N PRO A 51 9.04 -10.58 6.42
CA PRO A 51 7.78 -11.21 6.81
C PRO A 51 7.34 -10.70 8.19
N LEU A 52 6.09 -10.98 8.55
CA LEU A 52 5.53 -10.55 9.83
C LEU A 52 4.69 -11.65 10.46
N ASP A 53 5.15 -12.19 11.58
CA ASP A 53 4.36 -13.07 12.46
C ASP A 53 3.28 -12.23 13.15
N THR A 54 2.09 -12.21 12.55
CA THR A 54 0.95 -11.41 12.97
C THR A 54 0.18 -12.05 14.12
N ASN A 55 0.24 -13.38 14.23
CA ASN A 55 -0.46 -14.14 15.25
C ASN A 55 0.39 -14.42 16.51
N LEU A 56 1.69 -14.08 16.45
CA LEU A 56 2.68 -14.19 17.52
C LEU A 56 2.97 -15.63 17.97
N ASN A 57 2.83 -16.61 17.09
CA ASN A 57 3.04 -18.01 17.43
C ASN A 57 4.51 -18.47 17.29
N GLY A 58 5.39 -17.60 16.78
CA GLY A 58 6.82 -17.86 16.59
C GLY A 58 7.18 -18.60 15.30
N PHE A 59 6.21 -18.82 14.41
CA PHE A 59 6.37 -19.43 13.10
C PHE A 59 5.84 -18.46 12.04
N LEU A 60 6.42 -18.52 10.84
CA LEU A 60 5.90 -17.78 9.70
C LEU A 60 5.01 -18.69 8.89
N GLU A 61 3.75 -18.32 8.76
CA GLU A 61 2.86 -18.97 7.82
C GLU A 61 3.05 -18.45 6.39
N PRO A 62 2.65 -19.20 5.34
CA PRO A 62 2.79 -18.76 3.96
C PRO A 62 2.17 -17.40 3.66
N GLU A 63 1.10 -17.02 4.36
CA GLU A 63 0.37 -15.76 4.17
C GLU A 63 1.08 -14.56 4.81
N GLU A 64 2.11 -14.83 5.63
CA GLU A 64 2.94 -13.85 6.34
C GLU A 64 4.27 -13.58 5.62
N ILE A 65 4.49 -14.23 4.47
CA ILE A 65 5.68 -14.11 3.64
C ILE A 65 5.38 -13.23 2.42
N TYR A 66 6.16 -12.17 2.26
CA TYR A 66 5.94 -11.11 1.26
C TYR A 66 7.13 -10.98 0.29
N ASP A 67 7.65 -12.10 -0.19
CA ASP A 67 8.87 -12.19 -1.00
C ASP A 67 8.69 -11.78 -2.48
N ALA A 68 7.45 -11.54 -2.90
CA ALA A 68 7.09 -11.00 -4.19
C ALA A 68 5.97 -9.95 -4.06
N LYS A 69 5.90 -9.02 -5.02
CA LYS A 69 4.90 -7.95 -5.07
C LYS A 69 3.48 -8.51 -5.02
N GLU A 70 3.22 -9.58 -5.76
CA GLU A 70 1.93 -10.26 -5.79
C GLU A 70 1.55 -10.82 -4.41
N ALA A 71 2.48 -11.49 -3.72
CA ALA A 71 2.25 -12.00 -2.37
C ALA A 71 1.94 -10.88 -1.38
N ALA A 72 2.70 -9.78 -1.43
CA ALA A 72 2.46 -8.60 -0.60
C ALA A 72 1.09 -7.95 -0.86
N VAL A 73 0.72 -7.77 -2.14
CA VAL A 73 -0.59 -7.23 -2.55
C VAL A 73 -1.73 -8.14 -2.10
N ASN A 74 -1.58 -9.46 -2.22
CA ASN A 74 -2.57 -10.44 -1.79
C ASN A 74 -2.73 -10.43 -0.27
N ALA A 75 -1.63 -10.36 0.48
CA ALA A 75 -1.67 -10.28 1.94
C ALA A 75 -2.44 -9.04 2.43
N VAL A 76 -2.25 -7.89 1.77
CA VAL A 76 -3.03 -6.67 2.07
C VAL A 76 -4.50 -6.85 1.67
N SER A 77 -4.78 -7.37 0.47
CA SER A 77 -6.14 -7.58 -0.04
C SER A 77 -6.98 -8.49 0.85
N LEU A 78 -6.36 -9.55 1.38
CA LEU A 78 -7.01 -10.57 2.19
C LEU A 78 -6.99 -10.24 3.70
N GLY A 79 -6.34 -9.14 4.09
CA GLY A 79 -6.26 -8.71 5.48
C GLY A 79 -5.28 -9.50 6.34
N TYR A 80 -4.39 -10.29 5.72
CA TYR A 80 -3.28 -10.96 6.42
C TYR A 80 -2.19 -9.98 6.84
N TYR A 81 -1.94 -8.95 6.02
CA TYR A 81 -1.05 -7.86 6.42
C TYR A 81 -1.80 -6.85 7.31
N PRO A 82 -1.25 -6.44 8.47
CA PRO A 82 -1.97 -5.62 9.44
C PRO A 82 -2.23 -4.19 8.94
N SER A 83 -3.36 -3.65 9.40
CA SER A 83 -3.75 -2.27 9.24
C SER A 83 -3.85 -1.60 10.61
N PRO A 84 -3.05 -0.53 10.89
CA PRO A 84 -1.95 0.03 10.08
C PRO A 84 -0.68 -0.87 10.06
N PRO A 85 0.23 -0.72 9.05
CA PRO A 85 0.33 0.41 8.11
C PRO A 85 -0.43 0.26 6.80
N ALA A 86 -1.00 -0.91 6.47
CA ALA A 86 -1.96 -0.97 5.36
C ALA A 86 -3.13 -0.03 5.66
N ARG A 87 -3.62 0.71 4.66
CA ARG A 87 -4.67 1.71 4.86
C ARG A 87 -5.39 2.02 3.56
N ASP A 88 -6.63 2.44 3.69
CA ASP A 88 -7.38 3.00 2.57
C ASP A 88 -6.86 4.40 2.22
N LEU A 89 -6.91 4.69 0.91
CA LEU A 89 -6.76 6.04 0.40
C LEU A 89 -8.14 6.65 0.20
N ASN A 90 -8.28 7.90 0.62
CA ASN A 90 -9.57 8.57 0.68
C ASN A 90 -9.72 9.59 -0.44
N LEU A 91 -10.89 9.63 -1.06
CA LEU A 91 -11.33 10.72 -1.90
C LEU A 91 -12.09 11.73 -1.03
N VAL A 92 -11.76 13.02 -1.15
CA VAL A 92 -12.34 14.06 -0.30
C VAL A 92 -12.93 15.18 -1.15
N SER A 93 -14.15 15.58 -0.83
CA SER A 93 -14.82 16.75 -1.44
C SER A 93 -15.52 17.58 -0.37
N LYS A 94 -15.82 18.84 -0.67
CA LYS A 94 -16.56 19.72 0.25
C LYS A 94 -18.05 19.42 0.16
N GLY A 95 -18.60 18.74 1.16
CA GLY A 95 -20.00 18.31 1.17
C GLY A 95 -20.25 17.12 0.24
N GLN A 96 -21.51 16.87 -0.12
CA GLN A 96 -21.87 15.78 -1.03
C GLN A 96 -21.36 16.11 -2.45
N PRO A 97 -20.58 15.23 -3.10
CA PRO A 97 -20.09 15.48 -4.45
C PRO A 97 -21.25 15.53 -5.44
N VAL A 98 -21.24 16.53 -6.32
CA VAL A 98 -22.25 16.74 -7.37
C VAL A 98 -21.58 17.01 -8.73
N GLY A 99 -22.35 16.88 -9.81
CA GLY A 99 -21.87 17.15 -11.17
C GLY A 99 -20.63 16.35 -11.53
N LEU A 100 -19.62 17.02 -12.08
CA LEU A 100 -18.37 16.39 -12.54
C LEU A 100 -17.59 15.70 -11.41
N VAL A 101 -17.65 16.20 -10.18
CA VAL A 101 -16.94 15.58 -9.04
C VAL A 101 -17.55 14.22 -8.73
N LYS A 102 -18.89 14.12 -8.72
CA LYS A 102 -19.58 12.84 -8.54
C LYS A 102 -19.23 11.86 -9.65
N ILE A 103 -19.27 12.31 -10.90
CA ILE A 103 -18.92 11.48 -12.06
C ILE A 103 -17.49 10.94 -11.93
N PHE A 104 -16.54 11.79 -11.54
CA PHE A 104 -15.16 11.38 -11.38
C PHE A 104 -14.97 10.38 -10.22
N PHE A 105 -15.62 10.60 -9.08
CA PHE A 105 -15.57 9.65 -7.95
C PHE A 105 -16.21 8.31 -8.33
N THR A 106 -17.35 8.32 -9.03
CA THR A 106 -17.96 7.10 -9.56
C THR A 106 -17.00 6.38 -10.50
N TRP A 107 -16.36 7.10 -11.44
CA TRP A 107 -15.38 6.50 -12.34
C TRP A 107 -14.20 5.87 -11.58
N ILE A 108 -13.64 6.55 -10.57
CA ILE A 108 -12.56 5.99 -9.74
C ILE A 108 -12.98 4.68 -9.08
N LEU A 109 -14.20 4.62 -8.53
CA LEU A 109 -14.74 3.46 -7.83
C LEU A 109 -15.26 2.35 -8.77
N THR A 110 -15.31 2.59 -10.08
CA THR A 110 -15.72 1.59 -11.08
C THR A 110 -14.58 1.31 -12.06
N GLU A 111 -14.61 1.95 -13.24
CA GLU A 111 -13.65 1.73 -14.32
C GLU A 111 -12.21 2.05 -13.91
N GLY A 112 -12.01 3.00 -13.01
CA GLY A 112 -10.70 3.42 -12.52
C GLY A 112 -9.96 2.32 -11.74
N GLN A 113 -10.67 1.34 -11.17
CA GLN A 113 -10.04 0.27 -10.38
C GLN A 113 -9.06 -0.58 -11.20
N GLN A 114 -9.24 -0.66 -12.52
CA GLN A 114 -8.38 -1.46 -13.40
C GLN A 114 -6.92 -0.94 -13.48
N TYR A 115 -6.68 0.33 -13.15
CA TYR A 115 -5.35 0.97 -13.23
C TYR A 115 -4.57 0.89 -11.91
N LEU A 116 -5.15 0.31 -10.85
CA LEU A 116 -4.52 0.34 -9.52
C LEU A 116 -3.28 -0.55 -9.43
N SER A 117 -3.35 -1.76 -9.98
CA SER A 117 -2.27 -2.76 -9.86
C SER A 117 -0.98 -2.32 -10.56
N GLU A 118 -1.08 -1.76 -11.77
CA GLU A 118 0.06 -1.19 -12.50
C GLU A 118 0.72 -0.03 -11.73
N MET A 119 -0.08 0.73 -10.97
CA MET A 119 0.36 1.84 -10.14
C MET A 119 0.68 1.45 -8.68
N GLY A 120 0.73 0.15 -8.37
CA GLY A 120 1.15 -0.36 -7.06
C GLY A 120 0.14 -0.22 -5.94
N TYR A 121 -1.11 0.10 -6.28
CA TYR A 121 -2.21 0.13 -5.34
C TYR A 121 -2.92 -1.22 -5.30
N VAL A 122 -3.43 -1.53 -4.11
CA VAL A 122 -4.26 -2.70 -3.89
C VAL A 122 -5.69 -2.34 -4.22
N ALA A 123 -6.31 -3.09 -5.15
CA ALA A 123 -7.70 -2.87 -5.52
C ALA A 123 -8.64 -3.14 -4.34
N LEU A 124 -9.72 -2.36 -4.23
CA LEU A 124 -10.70 -2.58 -3.17
C LEU A 124 -11.55 -3.83 -3.49
N PRO A 125 -11.88 -4.65 -2.49
CA PRO A 125 -12.84 -5.75 -2.68
C PRO A 125 -14.20 -5.21 -3.15
N GLN A 126 -14.92 -5.99 -3.97
CA GLN A 126 -16.20 -5.55 -4.56
C GLN A 126 -17.20 -5.05 -3.51
N GLY A 127 -17.36 -5.77 -2.39
CA GLY A 127 -18.29 -5.34 -1.34
C GLY A 127 -17.93 -3.99 -0.72
N LYS A 128 -16.65 -3.61 -0.73
CA LYS A 128 -16.20 -2.29 -0.27
C LYS A 128 -16.49 -1.22 -1.32
N LEU A 129 -16.27 -1.51 -2.60
CA LEU A 129 -16.64 -0.62 -3.70
C LEU A 129 -18.14 -0.31 -3.68
N ASP A 130 -18.98 -1.32 -3.45
CA ASP A 130 -20.44 -1.15 -3.38
C ASP A 130 -20.83 -0.22 -2.22
N ILE A 131 -20.21 -0.38 -1.05
CA ILE A 131 -20.39 0.52 0.11
C ILE A 131 -19.96 1.94 -0.24
N GLU A 132 -18.78 2.13 -0.84
CA GLU A 132 -18.29 3.47 -1.19
C GLU A 132 -19.13 4.15 -2.28
N LEU A 133 -19.64 3.38 -3.26
CA LEU A 133 -20.56 3.87 -4.28
C LEU A 133 -21.89 4.33 -3.68
N SER A 134 -22.42 3.59 -2.69
CA SER A 134 -23.66 3.96 -1.99
C SER A 134 -23.56 5.33 -1.29
N LYS A 135 -22.36 5.73 -0.84
CA LYS A 135 -22.14 7.04 -0.21
C LYS A 135 -22.28 8.21 -1.19
N LEU A 136 -22.21 7.95 -2.50
CA LEU A 136 -22.42 8.96 -3.53
C LEU A 136 -23.91 9.14 -3.89
N GLU A 137 -24.80 8.29 -3.40
CA GLU A 137 -26.23 8.44 -3.56
C GLU A 137 -26.76 9.64 -2.73
N PRO A 138 -27.90 10.24 -3.11
CA PRO A 138 -28.47 11.39 -2.40
C PRO A 138 -28.98 11.08 -0.99
#